data_AF-A0A367XEB7-F1
#
_entry.id   AF-A0A367XEB7-F1
#
_cell.length_a   1.000
_cell.length_b   1.000
_cell.length_c   1.000
_cell.angle_alpha   90.00
_cell.angle_beta   90.00
_cell.angle_gamma   90.00
#
_symmetry.space_group_name_H-M   'P 1'
#
loop_
_entity.id
_entity.type
_entity.pdbx_description
1 polymer ?
#
loop_
_entity_poly.entity_id
_entity_poly.type
_entity_poly.pdbx_seq_one_letter_code
_entity_poly.pdbx_strand_id
1 'polypeptide(L)'
;MSVIDSVSSTSYSGASKSTNGTSGNGNAFAENFDFSEDMYSDPAMRPYLEQYYQKAYAPMRERIAAMREGDYEPVTFTDSNGNVATELSADQYERMIPSFDKWLEVQQQFSPFDFEQQQAAMLEHAKQSVATLEARSPDSQSDVRVVFANGDQILGYMDSAGGVASHSGGHALQNIVQKGNDMGLRGQAREDYITREGTKALSGQYPNLTVNHYSDETAPTRREFSQKWYPDHDVDANYASALSDARDNLTKQQSHYDRMQANMRDMKSFLLGLMEQQPAA
;
A
#
# COMPACT_ATOMS: atom_id res chain seq x y z
N MET A 1 -39.15 5.98 0.40
CA MET A 1 -39.13 5.57 1.81
C MET A 1 -38.24 4.34 1.91
N SER A 2 -36.98 4.54 2.30
CA SER A 2 -36.06 3.47 2.71
C SER A 2 -35.26 4.00 3.89
N VAL A 3 -35.25 3.19 4.95
CA VAL A 3 -34.75 3.51 6.28
C VAL A 3 -33.24 3.32 6.28
N ILE A 4 -32.51 4.34 6.75
CA ILE A 4 -31.07 4.30 7.01
C ILE A 4 -30.91 3.98 8.49
N ASP A 5 -30.41 2.79 8.81
CA ASP A 5 -29.95 2.47 10.16
C ASP A 5 -28.51 2.99 10.34
N SER A 6 -28.40 3.97 11.22
CA SER A 6 -27.16 4.52 11.76
C SER A 6 -26.53 3.52 12.73
N VAL A 7 -25.32 3.06 12.46
CA VAL A 7 -24.50 2.34 13.45
C VAL A 7 -23.52 3.32 14.08
N SER A 8 -23.76 3.57 15.37
CA SER A 8 -22.94 4.38 16.26
C SER A 8 -21.62 3.68 16.58
N SER A 9 -20.52 4.41 16.37
CA SER A 9 -19.19 4.06 16.88
C SER A 9 -19.19 4.15 18.40
N THR A 10 -19.11 3.00 19.07
CA THR A 10 -18.85 2.95 20.52
C THR A 10 -17.35 2.76 20.72
N SER A 11 -16.69 3.85 21.06
CA SER A 11 -15.32 3.89 21.57
C SER A 11 -15.28 3.13 22.90
N TYR A 12 -14.53 2.02 22.96
CA TYR A 12 -14.27 1.32 24.22
C TYR A 12 -13.01 1.90 24.86
N SER A 13 -13.20 2.94 25.68
CA SER A 13 -12.20 3.42 26.64
C SER A 13 -12.42 2.72 27.97
N GLY A 14 -11.66 1.65 28.24
CA GLY A 14 -11.68 0.93 29.50
C GLY A 14 -10.51 1.32 30.40
N ALA A 15 -10.57 2.50 31.02
CA ALA A 15 -9.72 2.81 32.17
C ALA A 15 -10.37 2.19 33.42
N SER A 16 -9.74 1.20 34.04
CA SER A 16 -10.08 0.79 35.41
C SER A 16 -8.86 0.95 36.31
N LYS A 17 -8.97 1.93 37.22
CA LYS A 17 -8.13 2.03 38.42
C LYS A 17 -8.62 0.96 39.39
N SER A 18 -7.74 0.07 39.81
CA SER A 18 -7.95 -0.75 41.01
C SER A 18 -6.79 -0.50 41.99
N THR A 19 -7.11 0.08 43.14
CA THR A 19 -6.20 0.26 44.26
C THR A 19 -6.44 -0.82 45.32
N ASN A 20 -5.34 -1.50 45.66
CA ASN A 20 -4.95 -2.12 46.94
C ASN A 20 -5.75 -3.29 47.55
N GLY A 21 -5.03 -4.40 47.76
CA GLY A 21 -5.39 -5.50 48.67
C GLY A 21 -4.43 -6.69 48.56
N THR A 22 -3.39 -6.70 49.38
CA THR A 22 -2.32 -7.72 49.49
C THR A 22 -2.82 -9.11 49.88
N SER A 23 -2.43 -10.16 49.14
CA SER A 23 -2.06 -11.48 49.68
C SER A 23 -1.43 -12.35 48.57
N GLY A 24 -0.22 -12.88 48.81
CA GLY A 24 0.58 -13.57 47.81
C GLY A 24 0.07 -14.94 47.37
N ASN A 25 0.26 -15.24 46.07
CA ASN A 25 0.84 -16.47 45.52
C ASN A 25 0.78 -16.44 43.98
N GLY A 26 1.94 -16.50 43.34
CA GLY A 26 2.20 -17.25 42.08
C GLY A 26 1.57 -16.87 40.73
N ASN A 27 0.48 -16.10 40.65
CA ASN A 27 -0.29 -15.97 39.39
C ASN A 27 -0.36 -14.57 38.77
N ALA A 28 0.33 -13.57 39.33
CA ALA A 28 0.12 -12.17 38.95
C ALA A 28 0.71 -11.76 37.58
N PHE A 29 1.56 -12.58 36.96
CA PHE A 29 2.23 -12.21 35.71
C PHE A 29 1.34 -12.46 34.47
N ALA A 30 0.55 -13.54 34.46
CA ALA A 30 -0.26 -13.92 33.30
C ALA A 30 -1.54 -13.07 33.13
N GLU A 31 -2.12 -12.55 34.22
CA GLU A 31 -3.39 -11.79 34.15
C GLU A 31 -3.24 -10.34 33.68
N ASN A 32 -2.03 -9.79 33.59
CA ASN A 32 -1.77 -8.40 33.16
C ASN A 32 -0.68 -8.27 32.10
N PHE A 33 -0.30 -9.36 31.41
CA PHE A 33 0.73 -9.31 30.39
C PHE A 33 0.22 -8.64 29.11
N ASP A 34 0.82 -7.51 28.72
CA ASP A 34 0.54 -6.85 27.45
C ASP A 34 1.46 -7.38 26.35
N PHE A 35 0.88 -7.94 25.31
CA PHE A 35 1.61 -8.38 24.13
C PHE A 35 1.85 -7.18 23.21
N SER A 36 2.90 -6.44 23.52
CA SER A 36 3.36 -5.26 22.79
C SER A 36 4.83 -5.36 22.40
N GLU A 37 5.37 -4.33 21.74
CA GLU A 37 6.78 -4.21 21.41
C GLU A 37 7.69 -4.29 22.66
N ASP A 38 7.22 -3.78 23.79
CA ASP A 38 7.98 -3.76 25.05
C ASP A 38 8.34 -5.17 25.55
N MET A 39 7.59 -6.19 25.14
CA MET A 39 7.88 -7.59 25.43
C MET A 39 9.28 -8.00 24.99
N TYR A 40 9.79 -7.48 23.87
CA TYR A 40 11.13 -7.84 23.39
C TYR A 40 12.24 -7.21 24.23
N SER A 41 11.93 -6.17 25.00
CA SER A 41 12.87 -5.49 25.89
C SER A 41 12.75 -5.95 27.35
N ASP A 42 11.72 -6.72 27.69
CA ASP A 42 11.48 -7.22 29.05
C ASP A 42 12.41 -8.41 29.41
N PRO A 43 13.29 -8.28 30.43
CA PRO A 43 14.13 -9.39 30.89
C PRO A 43 13.34 -10.62 31.34
N ALA A 44 12.14 -10.46 31.91
CA ALA A 44 11.28 -11.57 32.34
C ALA A 44 10.74 -12.37 31.15
N MET A 45 10.68 -11.75 29.96
CA MET A 45 10.21 -12.37 28.73
C MET A 45 11.26 -13.16 27.99
N ARG A 46 12.53 -12.87 28.25
CA ARG A 46 13.68 -13.51 27.61
C ARG A 46 13.62 -15.05 27.58
N PRO A 47 13.33 -15.78 28.68
CA PRO A 47 13.26 -17.25 28.64
C PRO A 47 12.12 -17.78 27.74
N TYR A 48 10.98 -17.08 27.69
CA TYR A 48 9.86 -17.48 26.84
C TYR A 48 10.14 -17.17 25.36
N LEU A 49 10.73 -16.00 25.09
CA LEU A 49 11.16 -15.59 23.75
C LEU A 49 12.25 -16.50 23.19
N GLU A 50 13.16 -16.99 24.03
CA GLU A 50 14.17 -17.97 23.63
C GLU A 50 13.53 -19.28 23.19
N GLN A 51 12.55 -19.79 23.93
CA GLN A 51 11.79 -20.99 23.54
C GLN A 51 11.01 -20.77 22.23
N TYR A 52 10.40 -19.59 22.05
CA TYR A 52 9.73 -19.25 20.80
C TYR A 52 10.72 -19.18 19.63
N TYR A 53 11.88 -18.56 19.81
CA TYR A 53 12.96 -18.52 18.82
C TYR A 53 13.39 -19.94 18.41
N GLN A 54 13.60 -20.84 19.38
CA GLN A 54 13.97 -22.22 19.08
C GLN A 54 12.87 -22.92 18.27
N LYS A 55 11.60 -22.78 18.66
CA LYS A 55 10.46 -23.31 17.89
C LYS A 55 10.42 -22.74 16.46
N ALA A 56 10.59 -21.44 16.31
CA ALA A 56 10.47 -20.74 15.02
C ALA A 56 11.56 -21.19 14.03
N TYR A 57 12.77 -21.43 14.51
CA TYR A 57 13.90 -21.86 13.68
C TYR A 57 14.10 -23.39 13.64
N ALA A 58 13.38 -24.17 14.43
CA ALA A 58 13.49 -25.63 14.44
C ALA A 58 13.33 -26.27 13.04
N PRO A 59 12.33 -25.90 12.22
CA PRO A 59 12.19 -26.48 10.87
C PRO A 59 13.40 -26.20 9.97
N MET A 60 14.03 -25.04 10.12
CA MET A 60 15.23 -24.69 9.35
C MET A 60 16.45 -25.49 9.82
N ARG A 61 16.60 -25.68 11.14
CA ARG A 61 17.65 -26.53 11.72
C ARG A 61 17.49 -27.99 11.31
N GLU A 62 16.26 -28.50 11.28
CA GLU A 62 15.94 -29.86 10.80
C GLU A 62 16.29 -30.02 9.31
N ARG A 63 15.95 -29.03 8.46
CA ARG A 63 16.35 -29.02 7.05
C ARG A 63 17.88 -29.04 6.91
N ILE A 64 18.60 -28.18 7.64
CA ILE A 64 20.07 -28.14 7.62
C ILE A 64 20.66 -29.49 8.02
N ALA A 65 20.09 -30.14 9.05
CA ALA A 65 20.54 -31.46 9.48
C ALA A 65 20.32 -32.52 8.38
N ALA A 66 19.13 -32.53 7.76
CA ALA A 66 18.85 -33.44 6.64
C ALA A 66 19.77 -33.20 5.43
N MET A 67 20.15 -31.95 5.15
CA MET A 67 21.10 -31.61 4.09
C MET A 67 22.53 -32.10 4.35
N ARG A 68 22.87 -32.37 5.62
CA ARG A 68 24.16 -32.92 6.04
C ARG A 68 24.19 -34.45 5.99
N GLU A 69 23.03 -35.09 5.88
CA GLU A 69 22.95 -36.52 5.61
C GLU A 69 23.37 -36.77 4.16
N GLY A 70 24.19 -37.81 3.95
CA GLY A 70 25.02 -37.98 2.74
C GLY A 70 24.29 -38.16 1.41
N ASP A 71 22.96 -38.23 1.41
CA ASP A 71 22.11 -38.47 0.23
C ASP A 71 21.35 -37.21 -0.23
N TYR A 72 21.70 -36.03 0.28
CA TYR A 72 21.04 -34.78 -0.10
C TYR A 72 21.54 -34.22 -1.44
N GLU A 73 20.64 -34.12 -2.42
CA GLU A 73 20.88 -33.50 -3.73
C GLU A 73 20.38 -32.04 -3.73
N PRO A 74 21.25 -31.04 -3.97
CA PRO A 74 20.86 -29.63 -4.01
C PRO A 74 19.81 -29.34 -5.08
N VAL A 75 18.74 -28.65 -4.70
CA VAL A 75 17.68 -28.28 -5.65
C VAL A 75 18.17 -27.15 -6.56
N THR A 76 17.91 -27.24 -7.85
CA THR A 76 18.11 -26.15 -8.81
C THR A 76 16.79 -25.54 -9.22
N PHE A 77 16.75 -24.22 -9.29
CA PHE A 77 15.59 -23.43 -9.68
C PHE A 77 15.96 -22.62 -10.92
N THR A 78 15.18 -22.74 -11.98
CA THR A 78 15.32 -21.88 -13.16
C THR A 78 14.28 -20.77 -13.08
N ASP A 79 14.73 -19.51 -13.08
CA ASP A 79 13.82 -18.36 -13.11
C ASP A 79 13.17 -18.17 -14.50
N SER A 80 12.20 -17.25 -14.59
CA SER A 80 11.51 -16.94 -15.84
C SER A 80 12.39 -16.31 -16.94
N ASN A 81 13.64 -15.94 -16.61
CA ASN A 81 14.62 -15.39 -17.54
C ASN A 81 15.66 -16.45 -17.97
N GLY A 82 15.52 -17.70 -17.51
CA GLY A 82 16.43 -18.80 -17.79
C GLY A 82 17.67 -18.86 -16.89
N ASN A 83 17.74 -18.05 -15.82
CA ASN A 83 18.84 -18.12 -14.86
C ASN A 83 18.63 -19.32 -13.93
N VAL A 84 19.66 -20.14 -13.77
CA VAL A 84 19.66 -21.27 -12.84
C VAL A 84 20.29 -20.84 -11.52
N ALA A 85 19.52 -20.92 -10.44
CA ALA A 85 20.00 -20.77 -9.07
C ALA A 85 20.05 -22.14 -8.40
N THR A 86 21.15 -22.44 -7.70
CA THR A 86 21.29 -23.65 -6.88
C THR A 86 20.96 -23.32 -5.43
N GLU A 87 20.30 -24.26 -4.75
CA GLU A 87 20.04 -24.16 -3.31
C GLU A 87 21.34 -23.94 -2.53
N LEU A 88 21.26 -23.11 -1.49
CA LEU A 88 22.39 -22.82 -0.61
C LEU A 88 22.84 -24.10 0.11
N SER A 89 24.14 -24.22 0.39
CA SER A 89 24.66 -25.32 1.21
C SER A 89 24.15 -25.25 2.66
N ALA A 90 24.20 -26.39 3.37
CA ALA A 90 23.81 -26.47 4.78
C ALA A 90 24.53 -25.42 5.65
N ASP A 91 25.82 -25.19 5.42
CA ASP A 91 26.61 -24.19 6.15
C ASP A 91 26.19 -22.75 5.83
N GLN A 92 25.75 -22.48 4.60
CA GLN A 92 25.20 -21.18 4.23
C GLN A 92 23.85 -20.94 4.91
N TYR A 93 22.97 -21.95 4.95
CA TYR A 93 21.71 -21.86 5.70
C TYR A 93 21.95 -21.67 7.20
N GLU A 94 22.90 -22.40 7.79
CA GLU A 94 23.19 -22.25 9.22
C GLU A 94 23.71 -20.86 9.57
N ARG A 95 24.54 -20.26 8.71
CA ARG A 95 25.00 -18.87 8.88
C ARG A 95 23.90 -17.83 8.73
N MET A 96 22.79 -18.16 8.06
CA MET A 96 21.65 -17.26 7.91
C MET A 96 20.74 -17.26 9.15
N ILE A 97 20.85 -18.26 10.03
CA ILE A 97 20.10 -18.27 11.28
C ILE A 97 20.78 -17.29 12.25
N PRO A 98 20.15 -16.15 12.59
CA PRO A 98 20.72 -15.22 13.57
C PRO A 98 20.81 -15.89 14.94
N SER A 99 21.77 -15.50 15.78
CA SER A 99 21.74 -15.88 17.20
C SER A 99 20.49 -15.35 17.88
N PHE A 100 20.10 -15.93 19.01
CA PHE A 100 18.94 -15.45 19.78
C PHE A 100 19.06 -13.95 20.12
N ASP A 101 20.24 -13.50 20.59
CA ASP A 101 20.48 -12.09 20.88
C ASP A 101 20.33 -11.19 19.65
N LYS A 102 20.83 -11.64 18.49
CA LYS A 102 20.72 -10.86 17.27
C LYS A 102 19.28 -10.82 16.75
N TRP A 103 18.55 -11.92 16.87
CA TRP A 103 17.13 -11.99 16.57
C TRP A 103 16.34 -11.03 17.47
N LEU A 104 16.63 -11.04 18.79
CA LEU A 104 15.97 -10.18 19.76
C LEU A 104 16.22 -8.70 19.48
N GLU A 105 17.48 -8.32 19.19
CA GLU A 105 17.84 -6.96 18.77
C GLU A 105 17.04 -6.51 17.53
N VAL A 106 16.88 -7.40 16.54
CA VAL A 106 16.08 -7.10 15.34
C VAL A 106 14.60 -6.91 15.68
N GLN A 107 14.03 -7.73 16.57
CA GLN A 107 12.64 -7.56 17.00
C GLN A 107 12.42 -6.26 17.80
N GLN A 108 13.42 -5.83 18.59
CA GLN A 108 13.38 -4.56 19.32
C GLN A 108 13.50 -3.34 18.39
N GLN A 109 14.20 -3.47 17.27
CA GLN A 109 14.38 -2.37 16.32
C GLN A 109 13.27 -2.31 15.26
N PHE A 110 12.74 -3.47 14.89
CA PHE A 110 11.74 -3.64 13.84
C PHE A 110 10.67 -4.61 14.35
N SER A 111 9.80 -4.07 15.20
CA SER A 111 8.78 -4.84 15.88
C SER A 111 7.72 -5.35 14.89
N PRO A 112 7.27 -6.61 14.99
CA PRO A 112 6.12 -7.11 14.23
C PRO A 112 4.87 -6.23 14.36
N PHE A 113 4.75 -5.50 15.46
CA PHE A 113 3.65 -4.56 15.72
C PHE A 113 3.73 -3.28 14.88
N ASP A 114 4.93 -2.80 14.54
CA ASP A 114 5.10 -1.68 13.60
C ASP A 114 4.73 -2.11 12.17
N PHE A 115 5.14 -3.32 11.81
CA PHE A 115 4.77 -3.91 10.53
C PHE A 115 3.27 -4.14 10.43
N GLU A 116 2.56 -4.42 11.54
CA GLU A 116 1.10 -4.57 11.53
C GLU A 116 0.39 -3.32 11.01
N GLN A 117 0.74 -2.15 11.55
CA GLN A 117 0.16 -0.88 11.11
C GLN A 117 0.53 -0.56 9.66
N GLN A 118 1.78 -0.80 9.28
CA GLN A 118 2.25 -0.57 7.92
C GLN A 118 1.49 -1.47 6.93
N GLN A 119 1.35 -2.77 7.23
CA GLN A 119 0.64 -3.72 6.36
C GLN A 119 -0.85 -3.40 6.28
N ALA A 120 -1.48 -2.97 7.38
CA ALA A 120 -2.85 -2.48 7.36
C ALA A 120 -3.00 -1.27 6.44
N ALA A 121 -2.07 -0.30 6.51
CA ALA A 121 -2.07 0.87 5.63
C ALA A 121 -1.86 0.49 4.15
N MET A 122 -0.96 -0.47 3.86
CA MET A 122 -0.74 -0.99 2.50
C MET A 122 -1.98 -1.69 1.94
N LEU A 123 -2.68 -2.47 2.79
CA LEU A 123 -3.94 -3.11 2.43
C LEU A 123 -5.03 -2.07 2.13
N GLU A 124 -5.19 -1.07 2.99
CA GLU A 124 -6.15 0.03 2.77
C GLU A 124 -5.83 0.81 1.49
N HIS A 125 -4.57 1.10 1.22
CA HIS A 125 -4.17 1.73 -0.04
C HIS A 125 -4.52 0.86 -1.25
N ALA A 126 -4.32 -0.46 -1.18
CA ALA A 126 -4.70 -1.37 -2.26
C ALA A 126 -6.22 -1.39 -2.48
N LYS A 127 -7.03 -1.38 -1.41
CA LYS A 127 -8.50 -1.25 -1.50
C LYS A 127 -8.91 0.07 -2.15
N GLN A 128 -8.31 1.18 -1.72
CA GLN A 128 -8.56 2.51 -2.27
C GLN A 128 -8.18 2.57 -3.75
N SER A 129 -7.08 1.94 -4.17
CA SER A 129 -6.66 1.86 -5.56
C SER A 129 -7.71 1.17 -6.44
N VAL A 130 -8.24 0.02 -5.99
CA VAL A 130 -9.31 -0.69 -6.72
C VAL A 130 -10.57 0.16 -6.79
N ALA A 131 -11.04 0.69 -5.66
CA ALA A 131 -12.24 1.53 -5.61
C ALA A 131 -12.11 2.78 -6.49
N THR A 132 -10.93 3.41 -6.50
CA THR A 132 -10.64 4.58 -7.32
C THR A 132 -10.70 4.23 -8.81
N LEU A 133 -10.14 3.10 -9.22
CA LEU A 133 -10.21 2.63 -10.61
C LEU A 133 -11.66 2.31 -11.00
N GLU A 134 -12.40 1.58 -10.17
CA GLU A 134 -13.79 1.22 -10.43
C GLU A 134 -14.71 2.45 -10.56
N ALA A 135 -14.50 3.47 -9.73
CA ALA A 135 -15.21 4.75 -9.84
C ALA A 135 -14.85 5.55 -11.10
N ARG A 136 -13.71 5.21 -11.73
CA ARG A 136 -13.09 5.93 -12.84
C ARG A 136 -13.08 5.09 -14.13
N SER A 137 -14.13 4.28 -14.30
CA SER A 137 -14.33 3.44 -15.48
C SER A 137 -14.35 4.26 -16.79
N PRO A 138 -14.12 3.64 -17.96
CA PRO A 138 -14.11 4.36 -19.24
C PRO A 138 -15.40 5.14 -19.51
N ASP A 139 -16.53 4.66 -18.99
CA ASP A 139 -17.86 5.28 -19.16
C ASP A 139 -18.18 6.32 -18.09
N SER A 140 -17.30 6.51 -17.10
CA SER A 140 -17.41 7.63 -16.17
C SER A 140 -17.01 8.95 -16.84
N GLN A 141 -17.56 10.05 -16.34
CA GLN A 141 -17.20 11.40 -16.81
C GLN A 141 -15.71 11.66 -16.64
N SER A 142 -15.11 12.28 -17.65
CA SER A 142 -13.72 12.70 -17.57
C SER A 142 -13.55 13.90 -16.64
N ASP A 143 -12.37 14.00 -16.05
CA ASP A 143 -11.99 15.16 -15.24
C ASP A 143 -11.65 16.38 -16.11
N VAL A 144 -11.77 16.30 -17.44
CA VAL A 144 -11.42 17.39 -18.36
C VAL A 144 -12.43 18.53 -18.26
N ARG A 145 -11.92 19.77 -18.15
CA ARG A 145 -12.71 21.01 -18.06
C ARG A 145 -12.46 21.96 -19.22
N VAL A 146 -11.22 22.03 -19.71
CA VAL A 146 -10.88 22.86 -20.87
C VAL A 146 -10.06 22.07 -21.87
N VAL A 147 -10.36 22.18 -23.16
CA VAL A 147 -9.58 21.58 -24.25
C VAL A 147 -9.19 22.64 -25.25
N PHE A 148 -7.89 22.75 -25.53
CA PHE A 148 -7.33 23.53 -26.62
C PHE A 148 -7.07 22.60 -27.80
N ALA A 149 -7.66 22.88 -28.95
CA ALA A 149 -7.53 22.05 -30.15
C ALA A 149 -7.46 22.88 -31.43
N ASN A 150 -6.87 22.33 -32.48
CA ASN A 150 -6.84 22.91 -33.82
C ASN A 150 -7.37 21.88 -34.82
N GLY A 151 -8.65 21.96 -35.16
CA GLY A 151 -9.36 20.88 -35.84
C GLY A 151 -9.34 19.60 -34.99
N ASP A 152 -8.85 18.50 -35.56
CA ASP A 152 -8.75 17.20 -34.87
C ASP A 152 -7.45 17.03 -34.06
N GLN A 153 -6.56 18.03 -34.06
CA GLN A 153 -5.35 18.01 -33.26
C GLN A 153 -5.60 18.58 -31.87
N ILE A 154 -5.40 17.78 -30.82
CA ILE A 154 -5.34 18.28 -29.44
C ILE A 154 -4.02 19.01 -29.19
N LEU A 155 -4.08 20.21 -28.64
CA LEU A 155 -2.91 21.01 -28.23
C LEU A 155 -2.68 20.90 -26.72
N GLY A 156 -3.74 20.75 -25.95
CA GLY A 156 -3.66 20.55 -24.51
C GLY A 156 -5.04 20.52 -23.86
N TYR A 157 -5.09 20.10 -22.61
CA TYR A 157 -6.31 20.15 -21.82
C TYR A 157 -6.01 20.48 -20.36
N MET A 158 -7.03 20.94 -19.65
CA MET A 158 -7.01 21.21 -18.22
C MET A 158 -8.04 20.33 -17.52
N ASP A 159 -7.63 19.71 -16.42
CA ASP A 159 -8.52 18.90 -15.58
C ASP A 159 -9.23 19.74 -14.49
N SER A 160 -10.15 19.11 -13.76
CA SER A 160 -10.96 19.70 -12.70
C SER A 160 -10.16 20.14 -11.47
N ALA A 161 -8.96 19.60 -11.27
CA ALA A 161 -8.01 20.06 -10.26
C ALA A 161 -7.15 21.23 -10.78
N GLY A 162 -7.32 21.61 -12.05
CA GLY A 162 -6.51 22.59 -12.77
C GLY A 162 -5.17 22.03 -13.27
N GLY A 163 -4.91 20.73 -13.18
CA GLY A 163 -3.77 20.13 -13.85
C GLY A 163 -3.85 20.41 -15.35
N VAL A 164 -2.72 20.74 -15.99
CA VAL A 164 -2.68 21.03 -17.43
C VAL A 164 -1.75 20.06 -18.11
N ALA A 165 -2.27 19.36 -19.11
CA ALA A 165 -1.51 18.52 -20.02
C ALA A 165 -1.32 19.25 -21.36
N SER A 166 -0.09 19.29 -21.85
CA SER A 166 0.26 19.91 -23.14
C SER A 166 0.76 18.85 -24.13
N HIS A 167 0.32 18.94 -25.39
CA HIS A 167 0.72 18.05 -26.48
C HIS A 167 1.69 18.75 -27.45
N SER A 168 2.13 18.02 -28.48
CA SER A 168 2.92 18.60 -29.57
C SER A 168 2.17 19.76 -30.22
N GLY A 169 2.75 20.97 -30.11
CA GLY A 169 2.13 22.23 -30.54
C GLY A 169 1.50 23.07 -29.43
N GLY A 170 1.29 22.49 -28.24
CA GLY A 170 0.77 23.19 -27.05
C GLY A 170 1.84 23.75 -26.11
N HIS A 171 3.11 23.78 -26.50
CA HIS A 171 4.22 24.15 -25.60
C HIS A 171 4.03 25.52 -24.92
N ALA A 172 3.34 26.45 -25.57
CA ALA A 172 3.02 27.75 -24.98
C ALA A 172 2.24 27.64 -23.65
N LEU A 173 1.42 26.59 -23.49
CA LEU A 173 0.64 26.33 -22.27
C LEU A 173 1.55 26.08 -21.06
N GLN A 174 2.71 25.46 -21.23
CA GLN A 174 3.64 25.15 -20.13
C GLN A 174 4.16 26.44 -19.47
N ASN A 175 4.60 27.40 -20.28
CA ASN A 175 5.08 28.70 -19.79
C ASN A 175 3.97 29.50 -19.09
N ILE A 176 2.74 29.39 -19.60
CA ILE A 176 1.57 30.07 -19.03
C ILE A 176 1.20 29.45 -17.70
N VAL A 177 1.18 28.12 -17.61
CA VAL A 177 0.96 27.38 -16.36
C VAL A 177 1.99 27.78 -15.31
N GLN A 178 3.27 27.82 -15.68
CA GLN A 178 4.33 28.22 -14.77
C GLN A 178 4.10 29.65 -14.25
N LYS A 179 3.82 30.59 -15.15
CA LYS A 179 3.56 31.98 -14.75
C LYS A 179 2.31 32.13 -13.87
N GLY A 180 1.27 31.33 -14.11
CA GLY A 180 0.08 31.28 -13.25
C GLY A 180 0.42 30.78 -11.84
N ASN A 181 1.31 29.78 -11.74
CA ASN A 181 1.82 29.29 -10.46
C ASN A 181 2.69 30.33 -9.75
N ASP A 182 3.57 31.03 -10.48
CA ASP A 182 4.42 32.11 -9.93
C ASP A 182 3.58 33.28 -9.39
N MET A 183 2.41 33.53 -9.99
CA MET A 183 1.42 34.49 -9.52
C MET A 183 0.57 33.97 -8.34
N GLY A 184 0.75 32.71 -7.92
CA GLY A 184 -0.02 32.09 -6.84
C GLY A 184 -1.49 31.85 -7.19
N LEU A 185 -1.86 31.81 -8.48
CA LEU A 185 -3.24 31.60 -8.89
C LEU A 185 -3.70 30.18 -8.57
N ARG A 186 -4.97 30.04 -8.13
CA ARG A 186 -5.61 28.74 -7.81
C ARG A 186 -7.09 28.75 -8.19
N GLY A 187 -7.68 27.56 -8.31
CA GLY A 187 -9.10 27.39 -8.64
C GLY A 187 -9.50 28.14 -9.93
N GLN A 188 -10.69 28.75 -9.91
CA GLN A 188 -11.24 29.48 -11.07
C GLN A 188 -10.31 30.57 -11.61
N ALA A 189 -9.62 31.32 -10.72
CA ALA A 189 -8.71 32.38 -11.15
C ALA A 189 -7.53 31.85 -11.98
N ARG A 190 -7.07 30.62 -11.68
CA ARG A 190 -6.03 29.94 -12.46
C ARG A 190 -6.59 29.43 -13.78
N GLU A 191 -7.78 28.83 -13.77
CA GLU A 191 -8.46 28.36 -14.97
C GLU A 191 -8.71 29.50 -15.97
N ASP A 192 -9.27 30.62 -15.50
CA ASP A 192 -9.55 31.80 -16.31
C ASP A 192 -8.26 32.39 -16.92
N TYR A 193 -7.19 32.45 -16.12
CA TYR A 193 -5.89 32.93 -16.58
C TYR A 193 -5.29 32.03 -17.65
N ILE A 194 -5.22 30.71 -17.40
CA ILE A 194 -4.65 29.73 -18.34
C ILE A 194 -5.46 29.70 -19.63
N THR A 195 -6.79 29.73 -19.53
CA THR A 195 -7.69 29.79 -20.70
C THR A 195 -7.42 31.05 -21.52
N ARG A 196 -7.44 32.23 -20.88
CA ARG A 196 -7.26 33.51 -21.59
C ARG A 196 -5.89 33.62 -22.23
N GLU A 197 -4.82 33.44 -21.47
CA GLU A 197 -3.46 33.59 -21.98
C GLU A 197 -3.08 32.43 -22.92
N GLY A 198 -3.59 31.22 -22.66
CA GLY A 198 -3.41 30.05 -23.52
C GLY A 198 -4.01 30.26 -24.90
N THR A 199 -5.26 30.72 -24.93
CA THR A 199 -5.94 31.07 -26.19
C THR A 199 -5.18 32.14 -26.94
N LYS A 200 -4.75 33.20 -26.25
CA LYS A 200 -3.98 34.29 -26.85
C LYS A 200 -2.68 33.80 -27.47
N ALA A 201 -1.91 32.99 -26.74
CA ALA A 201 -0.62 32.50 -27.23
C ALA A 201 -0.76 31.51 -28.40
N LEU A 202 -1.78 30.63 -28.36
CA LEU A 202 -2.00 29.62 -29.39
C LEU A 202 -2.65 30.18 -30.65
N SER A 203 -3.53 31.18 -30.53
CA SER A 203 -4.27 31.75 -31.68
C SER A 203 -3.37 32.36 -32.76
N GLY A 204 -2.16 32.82 -32.40
CA GLY A 204 -1.19 33.33 -33.37
C GLY A 204 -0.55 32.25 -34.25
N GLN A 205 -0.60 30.98 -33.81
CA GLN A 205 0.02 29.84 -34.50
C GLN A 205 -1.01 28.89 -35.12
N TYR A 206 -2.21 28.83 -34.54
CA TYR A 206 -3.26 27.89 -34.92
C TYR A 206 -4.51 28.65 -35.38
N PRO A 207 -4.72 28.82 -36.71
CA PRO A 207 -5.82 29.63 -37.24
C PRO A 207 -7.21 29.03 -36.99
N ASN A 208 -7.30 27.71 -36.76
CA ASN A 208 -8.54 27.02 -36.43
C ASN A 208 -8.60 26.62 -34.95
N LEU A 209 -7.93 27.40 -34.09
CA LEU A 209 -7.95 27.16 -32.64
C LEU A 209 -9.39 27.19 -32.11
N THR A 210 -9.77 26.11 -31.45
CA THR A 210 -11.01 25.98 -30.70
C THR A 210 -10.66 25.73 -29.24
N VAL A 211 -11.39 26.39 -28.34
CA VAL A 211 -11.28 26.19 -26.90
C VAL A 211 -12.65 25.77 -26.38
N ASN A 212 -12.75 24.51 -25.97
CA ASN A 212 -14.00 23.94 -25.47
C ASN A 212 -13.97 23.93 -23.95
N HIS A 213 -15.09 24.35 -23.35
CA HIS A 213 -15.32 24.33 -21.91
C HIS A 213 -16.36 23.28 -21.57
N TYR A 214 -16.09 22.53 -20.51
CA TYR A 214 -16.95 21.48 -20.00
C TYR A 214 -17.24 21.74 -18.52
N SER A 215 -18.52 21.66 -18.16
CA SER A 215 -18.97 21.50 -16.78
C SER A 215 -18.92 20.03 -16.38
N ASP A 216 -19.15 19.74 -15.11
CA ASP A 216 -19.32 18.36 -14.63
C ASP A 216 -20.40 17.64 -15.43
N GLU A 217 -21.51 18.29 -15.79
CA GLU A 217 -22.63 17.68 -16.52
C GLU A 217 -22.36 17.48 -18.02
N THR A 218 -21.42 18.23 -18.60
CA THR A 218 -21.19 18.26 -20.05
C THR A 218 -19.83 17.69 -20.46
N ALA A 219 -18.99 17.33 -19.48
CA ALA A 219 -17.72 16.68 -19.74
C ALA A 219 -17.95 15.33 -20.45
N PRO A 220 -17.22 15.04 -21.53
CA PRO A 220 -17.30 13.74 -22.18
C PRO A 220 -16.86 12.65 -21.19
N THR A 221 -17.35 11.44 -21.41
CA THR A 221 -16.79 10.27 -20.75
C THR A 221 -15.31 10.11 -21.10
N ARG A 222 -14.57 9.37 -20.29
CA ARG A 222 -13.14 9.08 -20.56
C ARG A 222 -12.96 8.35 -21.89
N ARG A 223 -13.88 7.44 -22.21
CA ARG A 223 -13.97 6.75 -23.50
C ARG A 223 -14.16 7.73 -24.65
N GLU A 224 -15.19 8.58 -24.60
CA GLU A 224 -15.46 9.56 -25.66
C GLU A 224 -14.30 10.54 -25.85
N PHE A 225 -13.71 11.00 -24.74
CA PHE A 225 -12.54 11.89 -24.80
C PHE A 225 -11.36 11.21 -25.50
N SER A 226 -11.05 9.96 -25.13
CA SER A 226 -9.96 9.23 -25.75
C SER A 226 -10.22 8.88 -27.20
N GLN A 227 -11.44 8.43 -27.54
CA GLN A 227 -11.79 8.12 -28.94
C GLN A 227 -11.66 9.34 -29.84
N LYS A 228 -11.97 10.54 -29.31
CA LYS A 228 -11.85 11.79 -30.05
C LYS A 228 -10.40 12.21 -30.27
N TRP A 229 -9.56 12.15 -29.22
CA TRP A 229 -8.24 12.79 -29.25
C TRP A 229 -7.07 11.81 -29.38
N TYR A 230 -7.28 10.52 -29.07
CA TYR A 230 -6.30 9.45 -29.12
C TYR A 230 -6.96 8.18 -29.70
N PRO A 231 -7.29 8.16 -31.01
CA PRO A 231 -8.05 7.08 -31.63
C PRO A 231 -7.32 5.72 -31.59
N ASP A 232 -5.99 5.72 -31.52
CA ASP A 232 -5.17 4.50 -31.41
C ASP A 232 -5.00 4.01 -29.96
N HIS A 233 -5.60 4.71 -28.98
CA HIS A 233 -5.50 4.37 -27.57
C HIS A 233 -6.69 3.51 -27.13
N ASP A 234 -6.41 2.24 -26.82
CA ASP A 234 -7.40 1.30 -26.29
C ASP A 234 -7.63 1.54 -24.78
N VAL A 235 -8.59 2.42 -24.48
CA VAL A 235 -8.98 2.75 -23.10
C VAL A 235 -9.54 1.54 -22.37
N ASP A 236 -10.24 0.63 -23.06
CA ASP A 236 -10.84 -0.53 -22.42
C ASP A 236 -9.78 -1.53 -21.99
N ALA A 237 -8.84 -1.85 -22.88
CA ALA A 237 -7.75 -2.74 -22.56
C ALA A 237 -6.87 -2.16 -21.44
N ASN A 238 -6.56 -0.86 -21.49
CA ASN A 238 -5.76 -0.21 -20.46
C ASN A 238 -6.48 -0.17 -19.10
N TYR A 239 -7.78 0.12 -19.09
CA TYR A 239 -8.59 0.06 -17.88
C TYR A 239 -8.66 -1.37 -17.32
N ALA A 240 -8.93 -2.36 -18.17
CA ALA A 240 -9.03 -3.76 -17.77
C ALA A 240 -7.70 -4.28 -17.19
N SER A 241 -6.57 -3.96 -17.83
CA SER A 241 -5.24 -4.30 -17.33
C SER A 241 -4.97 -3.64 -15.98
N ALA A 242 -5.18 -2.32 -15.86
CA ALA A 242 -4.94 -1.60 -14.61
C ALA A 242 -5.82 -2.10 -13.45
N LEU A 243 -7.09 -2.42 -13.73
CA LEU A 243 -8.00 -2.98 -12.73
C LEU A 243 -7.60 -4.40 -12.33
N SER A 244 -7.15 -5.23 -13.28
CA SER A 244 -6.61 -6.57 -12.99
C SER A 244 -5.38 -6.47 -12.09
N ASP A 245 -4.40 -5.64 -12.45
CA ASP A 245 -3.17 -5.46 -11.67
C ASP A 245 -3.46 -4.93 -10.26
N ALA A 246 -4.42 -4.01 -10.11
CA ALA A 246 -4.83 -3.49 -8.82
C ALA A 246 -5.50 -4.57 -7.94
N ARG A 247 -6.34 -5.43 -8.53
CA ARG A 247 -6.99 -6.55 -7.82
C ARG A 247 -5.99 -7.64 -7.44
N ASP A 248 -5.01 -7.91 -8.29
CA ASP A 248 -3.92 -8.83 -7.99
C ASP A 248 -3.05 -8.29 -6.85
N ASN A 249 -2.72 -7.00 -6.87
CA ASN A 249 -2.02 -6.35 -5.77
C ASN A 249 -2.84 -6.41 -4.47
N LEU A 250 -4.14 -6.12 -4.51
CA LEU A 250 -5.02 -6.24 -3.34
C LEU A 250 -5.00 -7.66 -2.77
N THR A 251 -5.09 -8.68 -3.63
CA THR A 251 -5.03 -10.09 -3.21
C THR A 251 -3.70 -10.42 -2.53
N LYS A 252 -2.58 -9.96 -3.10
CA LYS A 252 -1.24 -10.11 -2.50
C LYS A 252 -1.17 -9.43 -1.13
N GLN A 253 -1.57 -8.15 -1.02
CA GLN A 253 -1.54 -7.43 0.26
C GLN A 253 -2.44 -8.09 1.31
N GLN A 254 -3.62 -8.58 0.92
CA GLN A 254 -4.51 -9.32 1.83
C GLN A 254 -3.83 -10.59 2.36
N SER A 255 -3.23 -11.39 1.47
CA SER A 255 -2.51 -12.60 1.89
C SER A 255 -1.32 -12.32 2.81
N HIS A 256 -0.59 -11.23 2.59
CA HIS A 256 0.50 -10.80 3.45
C HIS A 256 -0.01 -10.38 4.83
N TYR A 257 -1.08 -9.58 4.86
CA TYR A 257 -1.73 -9.15 6.08
C TYR A 257 -2.25 -10.33 6.90
N ASP A 258 -2.98 -11.26 6.27
CA ASP A 258 -3.54 -12.44 6.93
C ASP A 258 -2.45 -13.35 7.50
N ARG A 259 -1.35 -13.55 6.75
CA ARG A 259 -0.20 -14.34 7.21
C ARG A 259 0.48 -13.70 8.42
N MET A 260 0.65 -12.39 8.41
CA MET A 260 1.22 -11.65 9.53
C MET A 260 0.32 -11.75 10.77
N GLN A 261 -0.99 -11.56 10.61
CA GLN A 261 -1.97 -11.72 11.69
C GLN A 261 -1.95 -13.14 12.29
N ALA A 262 -1.85 -14.16 11.44
CA ALA A 262 -1.71 -15.54 11.88
C ALA A 262 -0.41 -15.75 12.68
N ASN A 263 0.73 -15.26 12.17
CA ASN A 263 2.02 -15.37 12.86
C ASN A 263 2.01 -14.68 14.24
N MET A 264 1.43 -13.49 14.34
CA MET A 264 1.31 -12.79 15.62
C MET A 264 0.41 -13.53 16.60
N ARG A 265 -0.72 -14.09 16.13
CA ARG A 265 -1.60 -14.91 16.95
C ARG A 265 -0.89 -16.16 17.45
N ASP A 266 -0.18 -16.86 16.58
CA ASP A 266 0.57 -18.06 16.94
C ASP A 266 1.66 -17.78 17.97
N MET A 267 2.35 -16.64 17.84
CA MET A 267 3.33 -16.18 18.84
C MET A 267 2.64 -15.91 20.18
N LYS A 268 1.57 -15.11 20.18
CA LYS A 268 0.82 -14.76 21.40
C LYS A 268 0.33 -16.03 22.10
N SER A 269 -0.33 -16.94 21.38
CA SER A 269 -0.83 -18.20 21.93
C SER A 269 0.28 -19.10 22.47
N PHE A 270 1.42 -19.18 21.77
CA PHE A 270 2.54 -19.98 22.24
C PHE A 270 3.17 -19.42 23.51
N LEU A 271 3.44 -18.11 23.53
CA LEU A 271 4.04 -17.44 24.69
C LEU A 271 3.11 -17.49 25.92
N LEU A 272 1.81 -17.23 25.73
CA LEU A 272 0.82 -17.36 26.79
C LEU A 272 0.80 -18.78 27.36
N GLY A 273 0.78 -19.80 26.48
CA GLY A 273 0.82 -21.20 26.90
C GLY A 273 2.07 -21.56 27.70
N LEU A 274 3.23 -20.97 27.38
CA LEU A 274 4.45 -21.15 28.18
C LEU A 274 4.36 -20.48 29.55
N MET A 275 3.83 -19.26 29.63
CA MET A 275 3.66 -18.54 30.89
C MET A 275 2.70 -19.24 31.85
N GLU A 276 1.63 -19.84 31.32
CA GLU A 276 0.66 -20.61 32.10
C GLU A 276 1.26 -21.92 32.65
N GLN A 277 2.23 -22.52 31.95
CA GLN A 277 2.85 -23.79 32.33
C GLN A 277 4.09 -23.63 33.20
N GLN A 278 4.81 -22.52 33.06
CA GLN A 278 6.03 -22.21 33.80
C GLN A 278 5.92 -20.77 34.32
N PRO A 279 5.36 -20.53 35.52
CA PRO A 279 5.48 -19.21 36.14
C PRO A 279 6.97 -18.92 36.33
N ALA A 280 7.44 -17.76 35.85
CA ALA A 280 8.82 -17.34 35.96
C ALA A 280 9.30 -17.49 37.42
N ALA A 281 10.36 -18.26 37.62
CA ALA A 281 10.96 -18.53 38.93
C ALA A 281 11.75 -17.34 39.47
#